data_AF-A0A1E5JWJ2-F1
#
_entry.id   AF-A0A1E5JWJ2-F1
#
_cell.length_a   1.000
_cell.length_b   1.000
_cell.length_c   1.000
_cell.angle_alpha   90.00
_cell.angle_beta   90.00
_cell.angle_gamma   90.00
#
_symmetry.space_group_name_H-M   'P 1'
#
loop_
_entity.id
_entity.type
_entity.pdbx_description
1 polymer ?
#
loop_
_entity_poly.entity_id
_entity_poly.type
_entity_poly.pdbx_seq_one_letter_code
_entity_poly.pdbx_strand_id
1 'polypeptide(L)'
;MKPEFIAQYKQEYLSHPVSEAGYAFDIFHLLHSSALLARKTHADFSSQAIATHLLALEPGTGVMGTFNLDKNGVSYKKHILTA
;
A
#
# COMPACT_ATOMS: atom_id res chain seq x y z
N MET A 1 0.09 -5.83 11.65
CA MET A 1 -1.00 -4.97 11.18
C MET A 1 -1.20 -3.86 12.20
N LYS A 2 -1.30 -2.59 11.77
CA LYS A 2 -1.44 -1.42 12.65
C LYS A 2 -2.74 -1.52 13.49
N PRO A 3 -2.70 -1.26 14.81
CA PRO A 3 -3.89 -1.33 15.67
C PRO A 3 -5.03 -0.42 15.22
N GLU A 4 -4.71 0.76 14.68
CA GLU A 4 -5.69 1.76 14.25
C GLU A 4 -6.53 1.24 13.07
N PHE A 5 -5.87 0.55 12.12
CA PHE A 5 -6.56 -0.11 11.00
C PHE A 5 -7.50 -1.22 11.49
N ILE A 6 -7.07 -2.02 12.47
CA ILE A 6 -7.90 -3.07 13.07
C ILE A 6 -9.14 -2.47 13.75
N ALA A 7 -8.96 -1.38 14.50
CA ALA A 7 -10.05 -0.69 15.18
C ALA A 7 -11.08 -0.13 14.18
N GLN A 8 -10.62 0.54 13.12
CA GLN A 8 -11.49 1.07 12.07
C GLN A 8 -12.23 -0.07 11.35
N TYR A 9 -11.54 -1.14 10.96
CA TYR A 9 -12.13 -2.26 10.24
C TYR A 9 -13.25 -2.93 11.06
N LYS A 10 -13.07 -3.08 12.37
CA LYS A 10 -14.11 -3.61 13.27
C LYS A 10 -15.34 -2.72 13.33
N GLN A 11 -15.14 -1.40 13.37
CA GLN A 11 -16.26 -0.45 13.40
C GLN A 11 -17.07 -0.50 12.10
N GLU A 12 -16.39 -0.63 10.96
CA GLU A 12 -17.01 -0.56 9.64
C GLU A 12 -17.63 -1.90 9.20
N TYR A 13 -16.97 -3.02 9.49
CA TYR A 13 -17.34 -4.35 9.00
C TYR A 13 -17.81 -5.31 10.11
N LEU A 14 -17.83 -4.88 11.36
CA LEU A 14 -18.19 -5.71 12.53
C LEU A 14 -17.40 -7.03 12.62
N SER A 15 -16.17 -7.03 12.08
CA SER A 15 -15.31 -8.21 11.95
C SER A 15 -13.84 -7.86 12.19
N HIS A 16 -13.01 -8.87 12.44
CA HIS A 16 -11.56 -8.69 12.45
C HIS A 16 -11.01 -8.78 11.01
N PRO A 17 -10.08 -7.90 10.61
CA PRO A 17 -9.46 -8.01 9.29
C PRO A 17 -8.58 -9.26 9.21
N VAL A 18 -8.69 -9.97 8.09
CA VAL A 18 -7.67 -10.93 7.65
C VAL A 18 -6.48 -10.19 7.04
N SER A 19 -5.34 -10.87 6.89
CA SER A 19 -4.11 -10.26 6.36
C SER A 19 -4.31 -9.63 4.98
N GLU A 20 -5.12 -10.26 4.13
CA GLU A 20 -5.47 -9.82 2.78
C GLU A 20 -6.13 -8.43 2.79
N ALA A 21 -6.94 -8.11 3.80
CA ALA A 21 -7.54 -6.79 3.92
C ALA A 21 -6.47 -5.71 4.16
N GLY A 22 -5.48 -5.99 4.99
CA GLY A 22 -4.35 -5.08 5.22
C GLY A 22 -3.46 -4.92 3.99
N TYR A 23 -3.15 -6.02 3.30
CA TYR A 23 -2.37 -5.96 2.06
C TYR A 23 -3.11 -5.20 0.94
N ALA A 24 -4.40 -5.47 0.76
CA ALA A 24 -5.23 -4.74 -0.21
C ALA A 24 -5.25 -3.24 0.11
N PHE A 25 -5.47 -2.88 1.38
CA PHE A 25 -5.45 -1.48 1.81
C PHE A 25 -4.13 -0.78 1.45
N ASP A 26 -3.00 -1.40 1.77
CA ASP A 26 -1.68 -0.85 1.46
C ASP A 26 -1.44 -0.70 -0.04
N ILE A 27 -1.78 -1.72 -0.84
CA ILE A 27 -1.64 -1.68 -2.30
C ILE A 27 -2.51 -0.60 -2.92
N PHE A 28 -3.76 -0.45 -2.46
CA PHE A 28 -4.65 0.62 -2.95
C PHE A 28 -4.13 2.01 -2.62
N HIS A 29 -3.54 2.22 -1.44
CA HIS A 29 -2.94 3.51 -1.08
C HIS A 29 -1.71 3.85 -1.93
N LEU A 30 -0.92 2.84 -2.29
CA LEU A 30 0.19 2.99 -3.23
C LEU A 30 -0.29 3.40 -4.62
N LEU A 31 -1.26 2.68 -5.16
CA LEU A 31 -1.86 2.98 -6.46
C LEU A 31 -2.47 4.38 -6.48
N HIS A 32 -3.19 4.76 -5.41
CA HIS A 32 -3.75 6.10 -5.27
C HIS A 32 -2.67 7.18 -5.26
N SER A 33 -1.59 6.98 -4.50
CA SER A 33 -0.47 7.92 -4.46
C SER A 33 0.18 8.10 -5.82
N SER A 34 0.39 7.00 -6.55
CA SER A 34 0.91 7.04 -7.92
C SER A 34 -0.05 7.77 -8.88
N ALA A 35 -1.35 7.50 -8.80
CA ALA A 35 -2.37 8.17 -9.60
C ALA A 35 -2.39 9.70 -9.36
N LEU A 36 -2.21 10.14 -8.11
CA LEU A 36 -2.09 11.56 -7.78
C LEU A 36 -0.83 12.19 -8.38
N LEU A 37 0.31 11.49 -8.40
CA LEU A 37 1.54 11.96 -9.02
C LEU A 37 1.41 12.06 -10.54
N ALA A 38 0.82 11.05 -11.18
CA ALA A 38 0.51 11.08 -12.61
C ALA A 38 -0.34 12.30 -12.99
N ARG A 39 -1.39 12.57 -12.20
CA ARG A 39 -2.27 13.72 -12.42
C ARG A 39 -1.56 15.07 -12.22
N LYS A 40 -0.66 15.17 -11.24
CA LYS A 40 0.11 16.40 -10.95
C LYS A 40 1.16 16.72 -12.01
N THR A 41 1.65 15.71 -12.74
CA THR A 41 2.71 15.87 -13.74
C THR A 41 2.19 16.13 -15.16
N HIS A 42 0.88 16.41 -15.31
CA HIS A 42 0.19 16.62 -16.59
C HIS A 42 0.39 15.50 -17.61
N ALA A 43 0.80 14.31 -17.16
CA ALA A 43 0.80 13.12 -17.99
C ALA A 43 -0.65 12.69 -18.22
N ASP A 44 -0.99 12.28 -19.44
CA ASP A 44 -2.26 11.65 -19.74
C ASP A 44 -2.52 10.56 -18.69
N PHE A 45 -3.65 10.68 -17.99
CA PHE A 45 -4.04 9.77 -16.92
C PHE A 45 -4.25 8.38 -17.52
N SER A 46 -3.18 7.59 -17.51
CA SER A 46 -3.05 6.30 -18.18
C SER A 46 -2.40 5.30 -17.24
N SER A 47 -2.70 4.03 -17.45
CA SER A 47 -2.09 2.94 -16.67
C SER A 47 -0.56 2.97 -16.76
N GLN A 48 0.00 3.40 -17.88
CA GLN A 48 1.45 3.53 -18.05
C GLN A 48 2.04 4.65 -17.17
N ALA A 49 1.40 5.82 -17.12
CA ALA A 49 1.85 6.91 -16.25
C ALA A 49 1.78 6.51 -14.78
N ILE A 50 0.71 5.81 -14.37
CA ILE A 50 0.57 5.26 -13.02
C ILE A 50 1.66 4.21 -12.75
N ALA A 51 1.95 3.30 -13.68
CA ALA A 51 3.00 2.31 -13.47
C ALA A 51 4.39 2.96 -13.32
N THR A 52 4.71 3.98 -14.12
CA THR A 52 5.96 4.74 -14.03
C THR A 52 6.11 5.41 -12.66
N HIS A 53 5.08 6.13 -12.21
CA HIS A 53 5.12 6.82 -10.90
C HIS A 53 5.08 5.84 -9.72
N LEU A 54 4.46 4.67 -9.89
CA LEU A 54 4.42 3.62 -8.87
C LEU A 54 5.83 3.07 -8.62
N LEU A 55 6.59 2.78 -9.68
CA LEU A 55 7.98 2.30 -9.57
C LEU A 55 8.96 3.36 -9.04
N ALA A 56 8.58 4.64 -9.08
CA ALA A 56 9.36 5.74 -8.52
C ALA A 56 9.05 6.00 -7.03
N LEU A 57 8.10 5.26 -6.42
CA LEU A 57 7.83 5.40 -4.99
C LEU A 57 8.93 4.75 -4.17
N GLU A 58 9.49 5.52 -3.24
CA GLU A 58 10.41 5.02 -2.23
C GLU A 58 9.73 4.02 -1.29
N PRO A 59 10.51 3.12 -0.64
CA PRO A 59 10.03 2.29 0.45
C PRO A 59 9.23 3.06 1.49
N GLY A 60 8.13 2.47 1.96
CA GLY A 60 7.20 3.13 2.86
C GLY A 60 6.75 2.23 4.00
N THR A 61 5.86 2.76 4.84
CA THR A 61 5.24 2.02 5.95
C THR A 61 3.73 2.04 5.81
N GLY A 62 3.17 0.88 5.46
CA GLY A 62 1.74 0.65 5.40
C GLY A 62 1.15 0.18 6.74
N VAL A 63 -0.10 -0.29 6.72
CA VAL A 63 -0.74 -0.95 7.85
C VAL A 63 -0.13 -2.32 8.11
N MET A 64 0.46 -2.97 7.11
CA MET A 64 1.13 -4.27 7.26
C MET A 64 2.60 -4.18 7.67
N GLY A 65 3.17 -2.98 7.74
CA GLY A 65 4.55 -2.73 8.13
C GLY A 65 5.35 -2.04 7.01
N THR A 66 6.68 -2.17 7.08
CA THR A 66 7.55 -1.63 6.04
C THR A 66 7.44 -2.46 4.76
N PHE A 67 7.32 -1.77 3.63
CA PHE A 67 7.30 -2.38 2.31
C PHE A 67 8.37 -1.74 1.43
N ASN A 68 8.89 -2.55 0.51
CA ASN A 68 9.66 -2.08 -0.64
C ASN A 68 8.83 -2.30 -1.90
N LEU A 69 9.04 -1.45 -2.89
CA LEU A 69 8.42 -1.55 -4.20
C LEU A 69 9.51 -1.51 -5.25
N ASP A 70 9.54 -2.52 -6.10
CA ASP A 70 10.44 -2.58 -7.25
C ASP A 70 9.73 -3.20 -8.46
N LYS A 71 10.49 -3.45 -9.53
CA LYS A 71 9.98 -4.06 -10.77
C LYS A 71 9.32 -5.44 -10.59
N ASN A 72 9.56 -6.12 -9.47
CA ASN A 72 8.98 -7.42 -9.12
C ASN A 72 7.72 -7.28 -8.25
N GLY A 73 7.31 -6.05 -7.91
CA GLY A 73 6.10 -5.74 -7.14
C GLY A 73 6.38 -5.27 -5.72
N VAL A 74 5.36 -5.38 -4.86
CA VAL A 74 5.42 -4.98 -3.46
C VAL A 74 5.92 -6.15 -2.62
N SER A 75 6.95 -5.93 -1.82
CA SER A 75 7.45 -6.89 -0.83
C SER A 75 7.38 -6.31 0.57
N TYR A 76 6.87 -7.10 1.51
CA TYR A 76 6.80 -6.72 2.93
C TYR A 76 7.93 -7.40 3.69
N LYS A 77 8.67 -6.64 4.50
CA LYS A 77 9.64 -7.25 5.40
C LYS A 77 8.90 -7.97 6.50
N LYS A 78 9.06 -9.30 6.56
CA LYS A 78 8.60 -10.08 7.69
C LYS A 78 9.43 -9.67 8.91
N HIS A 79 8.81 -9.01 9.88
CA HIS A 79 9.42 -8.88 11.21
C HIS A 79 9.48 -10.28 11.81
N ILE A 80 10.68 -10.86 11.83
CA ILE A 80 10.95 -12.05 12.65
C ILE A 80 11.07 -11.52 14.07
N LEU A 81 10.07 -11.80 14.90
CA LEU A 81 10.21 -11.65 16.35
C LEU A 81 11.18 -12.75 16.79
N THR A 82 12.46 -12.41 16.96
CA THR A 82 13.39 -13.27 17.70
C THR A 82 12.97 -13.24 19.17
N ALA A 83 12.71 -14.45 19.70
CA ALA A 83 12.36 -14.70 21.10
C ALA A 83 13.52 -14.36 22.06
#